data_AF-A0A817S2N4-F1
#
_entry.id   AF-A0A817S2N4-F1
#
_cell.length_a   1.000
_cell.length_b   1.000
_cell.length_c   1.000
_cell.angle_alpha   90.00
_cell.angle_beta   90.00
_cell.angle_gamma   90.00
#
_symmetry.space_group_name_H-M   'P 1'
#
loop_
_entity.id
_entity.type
_entity.pdbx_description
1 polymer ?
#
loop_
_entity_poly.entity_id
_entity_poly.type
_entity_poly.pdbx_seq_one_letter_code
_entity_poly.pdbx_strand_id
1 'polypeptide(L)'
;MKLSFCQLLLIQFIIINFFQCQNCHDLRNNKKNIYKKLYDATQRTLGSLLFPVCQQILFNTNNIQSQYISSKGLSGRVIPVGTFTDTVLALEYLYGILCPIQNSLPRPVVIQGTDLVHIAYDKEYFITRSEFIAKLTGGKRLTFFVSMAFDKNFKLCGYDGQIRNPGLTLDALTEAERQFRINVVCTIAQQFCNGTLQQYSSIDDCKQYLKANVPYGTFDRGDQGSVTCRAVHTYFVPLLPSVHCPHVGPTGGGACTDKTIDFYYNQPNFLGCAYKPH
;
A
#
# COMPACT_ATOMS: atom_id res chain seq x y z
N MET A 1 -44.12 -28.47 20.91
CA MET A 1 -43.51 -29.80 21.15
C MET A 1 -42.08 -29.59 21.66
N LYS A 2 -41.81 -29.79 22.95
CA LYS A 2 -40.45 -29.65 23.51
C LYS A 2 -39.74 -31.00 23.36
N LEU A 3 -38.74 -31.06 22.48
CA LEU A 3 -37.85 -32.22 22.41
C LEU A 3 -37.11 -32.34 23.75
N SER A 4 -37.13 -33.52 24.35
CA SER A 4 -36.39 -33.77 25.59
C SER A 4 -34.89 -33.74 25.32
N PHE A 5 -34.09 -33.47 26.35
CA PHE A 5 -32.63 -33.46 26.25
C PHE A 5 -32.07 -34.79 25.69
N CYS A 6 -32.71 -35.92 26.02
CA CYS A 6 -32.40 -37.22 25.43
C CYS A 6 -32.70 -37.29 23.93
N GLN A 7 -33.77 -36.66 23.45
CA GLN A 7 -34.08 -36.64 22.02
C GLN A 7 -33.10 -35.77 21.23
N LEU A 8 -32.63 -34.66 21.81
CA LEU A 8 -31.55 -33.84 21.24
C LEU A 8 -30.23 -34.61 21.18
N LEU A 9 -29.86 -35.34 22.24
CA LEU A 9 -28.67 -36.19 22.25
C LEU A 9 -28.77 -37.34 21.26
N LEU A 10 -29.94 -37.98 21.12
CA LEU A 10 -30.15 -39.06 20.15
C LEU A 10 -30.04 -38.54 18.72
N ILE A 11 -30.63 -37.38 18.42
CA ILE A 11 -30.52 -36.73 17.11
C ILE A 11 -29.06 -36.35 16.83
N GLN A 12 -28.34 -35.81 17.82
CA GLN A 12 -26.93 -35.47 17.68
C GLN A 12 -26.05 -36.72 17.49
N PHE A 13 -26.35 -37.81 18.18
CA PHE A 13 -25.66 -39.10 18.04
C PHE A 13 -25.96 -39.76 16.67
N ILE A 14 -27.19 -39.66 16.19
CA ILE A 14 -27.59 -40.13 14.85
C ILE A 14 -26.92 -39.28 13.78
N ILE A 15 -26.89 -37.95 13.91
CA ILE A 15 -26.20 -37.06 12.96
C ILE A 15 -24.69 -37.34 12.96
N ILE A 16 -24.05 -37.52 14.12
CA ILE A 16 -22.61 -37.80 14.20
C ILE A 16 -22.26 -39.20 13.65
N ASN A 17 -23.11 -40.21 13.84
CA ASN A 17 -22.83 -41.57 13.37
C ASN A 17 -23.29 -41.85 11.93
N PHE A 18 -24.40 -41.26 11.46
CA PHE A 18 -24.80 -41.35 10.04
C PHE A 18 -23.98 -40.41 9.14
N PHE A 19 -23.50 -39.29 9.67
CA PHE A 19 -22.48 -38.47 9.03
C PHE A 19 -21.11 -38.67 9.68
N GLN A 20 -20.63 -39.92 9.72
CA GLN A 20 -19.19 -40.20 9.67
C GLN A 20 -18.65 -39.75 8.30
N CYS A 21 -18.71 -38.45 8.07
CA CYS A 21 -18.12 -37.80 6.93
C CYS A 21 -16.63 -37.67 7.27
N GLN A 22 -15.85 -38.74 7.02
CA GLN A 22 -14.37 -38.67 6.97
C GLN A 22 -13.94 -37.46 6.13
N ASN A 23 -14.65 -37.23 5.02
CA ASN A 23 -14.49 -36.07 4.15
C ASN A 23 -14.76 -34.72 4.85
N CYS A 24 -15.58 -34.63 5.89
CA CYS A 24 -15.91 -33.37 6.55
C CYS A 24 -14.79 -32.95 7.53
N HIS A 25 -14.12 -33.91 8.16
CA HIS A 25 -12.92 -33.65 8.95
C HIS A 25 -11.79 -33.16 8.04
N ASP A 26 -11.60 -33.80 6.89
CA ASP A 26 -10.59 -33.40 5.90
C ASP A 26 -10.88 -32.05 5.26
N LEU A 27 -12.14 -31.76 4.91
CA LEU A 27 -12.56 -30.44 4.41
C LEU A 27 -12.35 -29.34 5.47
N ARG A 28 -12.64 -29.61 6.75
CA ARG A 28 -12.42 -28.65 7.84
C ARG A 28 -10.94 -28.40 8.08
N ASN A 29 -10.11 -29.44 8.01
CA ASN A 29 -8.65 -29.32 8.16
C ASN A 29 -8.00 -28.61 6.97
N ASN A 30 -8.47 -28.88 5.76
CA ASN A 30 -8.02 -28.19 4.55
C ASN A 30 -8.35 -26.69 4.60
N LYS A 31 -9.57 -26.32 5.00
CA LYS A 31 -9.93 -24.89 5.18
C LYS A 31 -9.10 -24.20 6.25
N LYS A 32 -8.89 -24.85 7.41
CA LYS A 32 -8.00 -24.33 8.46
C LYS A 32 -6.57 -24.11 7.95
N ASN A 33 -6.06 -25.05 7.14
CA ASN A 33 -4.73 -24.95 6.55
C ASN A 33 -4.63 -23.77 5.56
N ILE A 34 -5.65 -23.57 4.71
CA ILE A 34 -5.70 -22.43 3.78
C ILE A 34 -5.71 -21.10 4.54
N TYR A 35 -6.56 -20.95 5.57
CA TYR A 35 -6.60 -19.71 6.36
C TYR A 35 -5.29 -19.45 7.09
N LYS A 36 -4.63 -20.49 7.61
CA LYS A 36 -3.29 -20.35 8.18
C LYS A 36 -2.28 -19.87 7.13
N LYS A 37 -2.28 -20.45 5.94
CA LYS A 37 -1.36 -20.02 4.86
C LYS A 37 -1.63 -18.59 4.41
N LEU A 38 -2.90 -18.17 4.34
CA LEU A 38 -3.28 -16.78 4.06
C LEU A 38 -2.81 -15.85 5.17
N TYR A 39 -3.00 -16.22 6.45
CA TYR A 39 -2.48 -15.45 7.58
C TYR A 39 -0.96 -15.27 7.48
N ASP A 40 -0.23 -16.37 7.26
CA ASP A 40 1.23 -16.36 7.14
C ASP A 40 1.68 -15.53 5.91
N ALA A 41 0.89 -15.52 4.83
CA ALA A 41 1.14 -14.69 3.65
C ALA A 41 0.90 -13.20 3.89
N THR A 42 -0.17 -12.85 4.61
CA THR A 42 -0.44 -11.47 5.03
C THR A 42 0.68 -10.99 5.95
N GLN A 43 1.07 -11.77 6.96
CA GLN A 43 2.19 -11.44 7.85
C GLN A 43 3.50 -11.27 7.08
N ARG A 44 3.81 -12.17 6.14
CA ARG A 44 5.00 -12.04 5.27
C ARG A 44 4.95 -10.77 4.44
N THR A 45 3.78 -10.40 3.92
CA THR A 45 3.59 -9.17 3.14
C THR A 45 3.80 -7.93 4.00
N LEU A 46 3.23 -7.89 5.21
CA LEU A 46 3.44 -6.77 6.14
C LEU A 46 4.90 -6.67 6.59
N GLY A 47 5.54 -7.80 6.89
CA GLY A 47 6.97 -7.87 7.20
C GLY A 47 7.86 -7.40 6.04
N SER A 48 7.40 -7.56 4.79
CA SER A 48 8.11 -7.08 3.61
C SER A 48 8.19 -5.55 3.53
N LEU A 49 7.33 -4.82 4.25
CA LEU A 49 7.34 -3.35 4.31
C LEU A 49 8.44 -2.81 5.24
N LEU A 50 9.11 -3.67 6.01
CA LEU A 50 10.13 -3.29 6.97
C LEU A 50 11.51 -3.19 6.32
N PHE A 51 12.32 -2.24 6.76
CA PHE A 51 13.74 -2.18 6.40
C PHE A 51 14.51 -3.36 7.04
N PRO A 52 15.47 -4.00 6.34
CA PRO A 52 15.95 -3.72 4.98
C PRO A 52 15.19 -4.47 3.86
N VAL A 53 14.26 -5.36 4.20
CA VAL A 53 13.56 -6.23 3.23
C VAL A 53 12.88 -5.42 2.14
N CYS A 54 12.20 -4.35 2.52
CA CYS A 54 11.46 -3.49 1.61
C CYS A 54 12.38 -2.87 0.53
N GLN A 55 13.62 -2.51 0.90
CA GLN A 55 14.63 -1.97 -0.02
C GLN A 55 15.15 -3.06 -0.96
N GLN A 56 15.41 -4.26 -0.43
CA GLN A 56 15.86 -5.40 -1.24
C GLN A 56 14.81 -5.78 -2.27
N ILE A 57 13.52 -5.72 -1.91
CA ILE A 57 12.43 -5.96 -2.86
C ILE A 57 12.39 -4.84 -3.90
N LEU A 58 12.45 -3.57 -3.51
CA LEU A 58 12.40 -2.44 -4.45
C LEU A 58 13.50 -2.54 -5.52
N PHE A 59 14.74 -2.88 -5.13
CA PHE A 59 15.88 -3.02 -6.05
C PHE A 59 16.09 -4.45 -6.56
N ASN A 60 15.19 -5.38 -6.23
CA ASN A 60 15.29 -6.81 -6.52
C ASN A 60 16.66 -7.44 -6.18
N THR A 61 17.27 -7.01 -5.07
CA THR A 61 18.56 -7.56 -4.60
C THR A 61 18.43 -9.07 -4.41
N ASN A 62 19.37 -9.85 -4.97
CA ASN A 62 19.39 -11.32 -4.90
C ASN A 62 18.09 -12.00 -5.38
N ASN A 63 17.35 -11.40 -6.33
CA ASN A 63 16.09 -11.93 -6.86
C ASN A 63 15.00 -12.13 -5.78
N ILE A 64 15.06 -11.35 -4.70
CA ILE A 64 14.17 -11.51 -3.55
C ILE A 64 12.70 -11.22 -3.90
N GLN A 65 12.41 -10.40 -4.92
CA GLN A 65 11.02 -10.09 -5.32
C GLN A 65 10.22 -11.37 -5.58
N SER A 66 10.84 -12.36 -6.21
CA SER A 66 10.20 -13.64 -6.53
C SER A 66 9.70 -14.41 -5.32
N GLN A 67 10.18 -14.10 -4.11
CA GLN A 67 9.73 -14.73 -2.86
C GLN A 67 8.42 -14.12 -2.33
N TYR A 68 8.15 -12.86 -2.67
CA TYR A 68 7.02 -12.09 -2.15
C TYR A 68 5.93 -11.83 -3.20
N ILE A 69 6.35 -11.60 -4.44
CA ILE A 69 5.52 -11.09 -5.53
C ILE A 69 5.22 -12.21 -6.53
N SER A 70 3.98 -12.27 -6.98
CA SER A 70 3.54 -13.26 -7.95
C SER A 70 4.23 -13.05 -9.30
N SER A 71 4.49 -14.14 -10.01
CA SER A 71 4.96 -14.09 -11.39
C SER A 71 3.90 -13.57 -12.37
N LYS A 72 2.64 -13.43 -11.93
CA LYS A 72 1.58 -12.77 -12.69
C LYS A 72 1.70 -11.23 -12.69
N GLY A 73 2.66 -10.69 -11.95
CA GLY A 73 2.80 -9.26 -11.70
C GLY A 73 2.08 -8.81 -10.44
N LEU A 74 2.23 -7.51 -10.16
CA LEU A 74 1.61 -6.78 -9.08
C LEU A 74 0.88 -5.56 -9.65
N SER A 75 -0.30 -5.27 -9.12
CA SER A 75 -1.00 -4.00 -9.31
C SER A 75 -1.69 -3.62 -8.01
N GLY A 76 -2.08 -2.37 -7.84
CA GLY A 76 -2.86 -2.02 -6.68
C GLY A 76 -3.19 -0.56 -6.56
N ARG A 77 -3.75 -0.21 -5.42
CA ARG A 77 -4.09 1.17 -5.06
C ARG A 77 -3.87 1.39 -3.58
N VAL A 78 -3.43 2.60 -3.23
CA VAL A 78 -3.42 3.08 -1.85
C VAL A 78 -4.10 4.44 -1.83
N ILE A 79 -5.19 4.59 -1.11
CA ILE A 79 -5.85 5.88 -0.91
C ILE A 79 -5.22 6.57 0.31
N PRO A 80 -4.83 7.86 0.22
CA PRO A 80 -5.01 8.80 -0.89
C PRO A 80 -3.71 9.03 -1.69
N VAL A 81 -2.94 7.98 -1.96
CA VAL A 81 -1.64 8.06 -2.64
C VAL A 81 -1.80 7.93 -4.16
N GLY A 82 -2.53 6.92 -4.63
CA GLY A 82 -2.73 6.69 -6.05
C GLY A 82 -3.06 5.26 -6.43
N THR A 83 -3.18 5.06 -7.74
CA THR A 83 -3.50 3.80 -8.43
C THR A 83 -2.32 3.38 -9.29
N PHE A 84 -1.96 2.10 -9.24
CA PHE A 84 -0.78 1.52 -9.87
C PHE A 84 -1.17 0.29 -10.70
N THR A 85 -1.17 0.43 -12.02
CA THR A 85 -1.68 -0.58 -12.94
C THR A 85 -0.62 -1.57 -13.43
N ASP A 86 0.65 -1.27 -13.20
CA ASP A 86 1.77 -2.17 -13.52
C ASP A 86 2.63 -2.46 -12.29
N THR A 87 3.49 -3.47 -12.45
CA THR A 87 4.31 -4.00 -11.36
C THR A 87 5.39 -3.03 -10.91
N VAL A 88 5.97 -2.26 -11.83
CA VAL A 88 7.04 -1.32 -11.48
C VAL A 88 6.47 -0.21 -10.60
N LEU A 89 5.38 0.41 -11.02
CA LEU A 89 4.70 1.44 -10.23
C LEU A 89 4.16 0.88 -8.92
N ALA A 90 3.56 -0.31 -8.92
CA ALA A 90 3.02 -0.90 -7.70
C ALA A 90 4.13 -1.18 -6.66
N LEU A 91 5.28 -1.69 -7.10
CA LEU A 91 6.43 -1.89 -6.22
C LEU A 91 7.02 -0.57 -5.73
N GLU A 92 7.17 0.40 -6.63
CA GLU A 92 7.71 1.70 -6.30
C GLU A 92 6.89 2.40 -5.21
N TYR A 93 5.56 2.39 -5.31
CA TYR A 93 4.73 3.07 -4.30
C TYR A 93 4.52 2.24 -3.05
N LEU A 94 4.39 0.92 -3.17
CA LEU A 94 4.24 0.05 -2.00
C LEU A 94 5.51 0.06 -1.13
N TYR A 95 6.69 0.02 -1.76
CA TYR A 95 7.96 -0.06 -1.03
C TYR A 95 8.69 1.28 -0.96
N GLY A 96 8.77 2.06 -2.03
CA GLY A 96 9.56 3.29 -2.10
C GLY A 96 9.08 4.43 -1.18
N ILE A 97 7.80 4.52 -0.82
CA ILE A 97 7.33 5.48 0.20
C ILE A 97 7.80 5.08 1.61
N LEU A 98 7.82 3.77 1.86
CA LEU A 98 7.98 3.19 3.20
C LEU A 98 9.45 2.84 3.51
N CYS A 99 10.27 2.71 2.48
CA CYS A 99 11.69 2.38 2.58
C CYS A 99 12.57 3.63 2.55
N PRO A 100 13.65 3.66 3.35
CA PRO A 100 14.73 4.62 3.12
C PRO A 100 15.42 4.35 1.79
N ILE A 101 15.18 5.22 0.81
CA ILE A 101 15.95 5.25 -0.44
C ILE A 101 17.22 6.07 -0.19
N GLN A 102 18.38 5.53 -0.56
CA GLN A 102 19.63 6.28 -0.45
C GLN A 102 19.57 7.53 -1.33
N ASN A 103 20.10 8.65 -0.84
CA ASN A 103 20.10 9.96 -1.52
C ASN A 103 18.74 10.65 -1.68
N SER A 104 17.65 10.14 -1.07
CA SER A 104 16.41 10.92 -0.92
C SER A 104 16.53 11.89 0.28
N LEU A 105 16.35 13.20 0.03
CA LEU A 105 16.16 14.21 1.08
C LEU A 105 14.66 14.48 1.26
N PRO A 106 14.12 14.61 2.49
CA PRO A 106 14.59 14.10 3.78
C PRO A 106 14.31 12.59 3.92
N ARG A 107 14.93 11.93 4.90
CA ARG A 107 14.74 10.49 5.17
C ARG A 107 13.23 10.17 5.23
N PRO A 108 12.72 9.24 4.41
CA PRO A 108 11.31 8.88 4.46
C PRO A 108 10.95 8.37 5.85
N VAL A 109 9.66 8.46 6.15
CA VAL A 109 9.09 7.88 7.36
C VAL A 109 9.26 6.37 7.28
N VAL A 110 10.26 5.84 7.98
CA VAL A 110 10.55 4.40 7.97
C VAL A 110 9.57 3.66 8.88
N ILE A 111 8.94 2.61 8.35
CA ILE A 111 8.19 1.65 9.16
C ILE A 111 9.18 0.79 9.95
N GLN A 112 9.10 0.89 11.29
CA GLN A 112 9.90 0.14 12.24
C GLN A 112 9.20 -1.14 12.72
N GLY A 113 7.90 -1.27 12.46
CA GLY A 113 7.13 -2.48 12.77
C GLY A 113 5.69 -2.39 12.29
N THR A 114 5.02 -3.53 12.24
CA THR A 114 3.61 -3.65 11.88
C THR A 114 2.86 -4.49 12.91
N ASP A 115 1.71 -4.01 13.39
CA ASP A 115 0.82 -4.78 14.25
C ASP A 115 -0.44 -5.14 13.44
N LEU A 116 -0.68 -6.43 13.18
CA LEU A 116 -1.93 -6.87 12.57
C LEU A 116 -3.04 -6.87 13.63
N VAL A 117 -4.06 -6.03 13.43
CA VAL A 117 -5.17 -5.83 14.38
C VAL A 117 -6.32 -6.77 14.05
N HIS A 118 -6.72 -6.79 12.78
CA HIS A 118 -7.81 -7.62 12.29
C HIS A 118 -7.46 -8.24 10.95
N ILE A 119 -7.98 -9.44 10.70
CA ILE A 119 -7.90 -10.11 9.41
C ILE A 119 -9.17 -10.92 9.17
N ALA A 120 -9.75 -10.72 8.00
CA ALA A 120 -10.83 -11.52 7.45
C ALA A 120 -10.37 -12.15 6.13
N TYR A 121 -10.90 -13.33 5.82
CA TYR A 121 -10.56 -14.08 4.62
C TYR A 121 -11.78 -14.13 3.71
N ASP A 122 -11.52 -14.02 2.41
CA ASP A 122 -12.54 -14.34 1.42
C ASP A 122 -12.79 -15.85 1.38
N LYS A 123 -14.05 -16.24 1.13
CA LYS A 123 -14.45 -17.66 1.14
C LYS A 123 -14.14 -18.36 -0.18
N GLU A 124 -14.09 -17.60 -1.26
CA GLU A 124 -13.93 -18.14 -2.61
C GLU A 124 -12.53 -17.89 -3.17
N TYR A 125 -11.88 -16.81 -2.74
CA TYR A 125 -10.59 -16.40 -3.28
C TYR A 125 -9.52 -16.33 -2.20
N PHE A 126 -8.26 -16.44 -2.62
CA PHE A 126 -7.10 -16.15 -1.78
C PHE A 126 -6.96 -14.64 -1.61
N ILE A 127 -7.90 -14.05 -0.89
CA ILE A 127 -7.95 -12.62 -0.56
C ILE A 127 -8.04 -12.48 0.96
N THR A 128 -7.27 -11.56 1.51
CA THR A 128 -7.37 -11.15 2.91
C THR A 128 -7.76 -9.69 3.00
N ARG A 129 -8.66 -9.35 3.93
CA ARG A 129 -9.00 -7.98 4.29
C ARG A 129 -8.49 -7.74 5.70
N SER A 130 -7.53 -6.85 5.86
CA SER A 130 -6.81 -6.65 7.12
C SER A 130 -6.76 -5.20 7.55
N GLU A 131 -6.85 -5.00 8.86
CA GLU A 131 -6.44 -3.77 9.52
C GLU A 131 -5.09 -3.99 10.17
N PHE A 132 -4.12 -3.12 9.90
CA PHE A 132 -2.83 -3.14 10.59
C PHE A 132 -2.36 -1.74 10.94
N ILE A 133 -1.50 -1.67 11.96
CA ILE A 133 -0.88 -0.42 12.40
C ILE A 133 0.60 -0.46 12.02
N ALA A 134 1.03 0.48 11.18
CA ALA A 134 2.43 0.75 10.93
C ALA A 134 3.00 1.64 12.03
N LYS A 135 4.05 1.17 12.70
CA LYS A 135 4.86 1.94 13.65
C LYS A 135 5.94 2.65 12.86
N LEU A 136 5.96 3.96 12.96
CA LEU A 136 6.87 4.81 12.21
C LEU A 136 7.97 5.33 13.12
N THR A 137 9.07 5.75 12.50
CA THR A 137 10.15 6.47 13.19
C THR A 137 9.59 7.72 13.91
N GLY A 138 10.09 8.01 15.10
CA GLY A 138 9.60 9.11 15.93
C GLY A 138 8.33 8.78 16.73
N GLY A 139 7.98 7.49 16.85
CA GLY A 139 6.85 7.01 17.68
C GLY A 139 5.48 7.21 17.06
N LYS A 140 5.41 7.75 15.83
CA LYS A 140 4.16 7.93 15.09
C LYS A 140 3.55 6.59 14.67
N ARG A 141 2.24 6.55 14.48
CA ARG A 141 1.50 5.35 14.09
C ARG A 141 0.51 5.68 12.98
N LEU A 142 0.44 4.83 11.95
CA LEU A 142 -0.57 4.93 10.89
C LEU A 142 -1.41 3.66 10.87
N THR A 143 -2.71 3.81 10.73
CA THR A 143 -3.63 2.68 10.58
C THR A 143 -3.97 2.49 9.11
N PHE A 144 -3.89 1.26 8.64
CA PHE A 144 -4.16 0.87 7.27
C PHE A 144 -5.28 -0.16 7.24
N PHE A 145 -6.21 0.01 6.30
CA PHE A 145 -7.15 -1.01 5.87
C PHE A 145 -6.72 -1.48 4.49
N VAL A 146 -6.50 -2.78 4.31
CA VAL A 146 -6.00 -3.31 3.04
C VAL A 146 -6.65 -4.62 2.68
N SER A 147 -7.11 -4.72 1.44
CA SER A 147 -7.42 -5.98 0.78
C SER A 147 -6.18 -6.43 0.01
N MET A 148 -5.71 -7.65 0.25
CA MET A 148 -4.56 -8.25 -0.44
C MET A 148 -5.02 -9.47 -1.21
N ALA A 149 -4.64 -9.58 -2.47
CA ALA A 149 -4.88 -10.74 -3.33
C ALA A 149 -3.59 -11.55 -3.49
N PHE A 150 -3.73 -12.87 -3.40
CA PHE A 150 -2.62 -13.81 -3.49
C PHE A 150 -2.84 -14.83 -4.61
N ASP A 151 -1.74 -15.23 -5.24
CA ASP A 151 -1.75 -16.34 -6.20
C ASP A 151 -1.80 -17.71 -5.50
N LYS A 152 -1.80 -18.80 -6.29
CA LYS A 152 -1.86 -20.18 -5.78
C LYS A 152 -0.70 -20.56 -4.84
N ASN A 153 0.40 -19.82 -4.90
CA ASN A 153 1.59 -19.99 -4.09
C ASN A 153 1.63 -18.99 -2.91
N PHE A 154 0.52 -18.30 -2.65
CA PHE A 154 0.40 -17.30 -1.60
C PHE A 154 1.33 -16.08 -1.79
N LYS A 155 1.74 -15.77 -3.02
CA LYS A 155 2.51 -14.56 -3.33
C LYS A 155 1.56 -13.41 -3.67
N LEU A 156 1.90 -12.21 -3.23
CA LEU A 156 1.09 -11.01 -3.44
C LEU A 156 1.03 -10.71 -4.95
N CYS A 157 -0.18 -10.52 -5.47
CA CYS A 157 -0.40 -10.15 -6.87
C CYS A 157 -1.27 -8.90 -7.02
N GLY A 158 -1.96 -8.49 -5.95
CA GLY A 158 -2.88 -7.37 -5.97
C GLY A 158 -3.09 -6.78 -4.59
N TYR A 159 -3.34 -5.48 -4.50
CA TYR A 159 -3.78 -4.85 -3.25
C TYR A 159 -4.70 -3.64 -3.49
N ASP A 160 -5.60 -3.41 -2.55
CA ASP A 160 -6.38 -2.18 -2.47
C ASP A 160 -6.41 -1.71 -1.02
N GLY A 161 -5.75 -0.59 -0.75
CA GLY A 161 -5.48 -0.09 0.58
C GLY A 161 -6.01 1.33 0.81
N GLN A 162 -6.29 1.64 2.07
CA GLN A 162 -6.60 2.99 2.53
C GLN A 162 -5.84 3.26 3.82
N ILE A 163 -5.24 4.45 3.89
CA ILE A 163 -4.64 4.98 5.12
C ILE A 163 -5.72 5.76 5.87
N ARG A 164 -5.92 5.44 7.15
CA ARG A 164 -6.90 6.14 7.99
C ARG A 164 -6.32 7.46 8.49
N ASN A 165 -6.92 8.57 8.05
CA ASN A 165 -6.61 9.94 8.47
C ASN A 165 -5.08 10.24 8.51
N PRO A 166 -4.34 9.98 7.41
CA PRO A 166 -2.91 10.20 7.39
C PRO A 166 -2.50 11.66 7.70
N GLY A 167 -3.36 12.64 7.45
CA GLY A 167 -3.11 14.06 7.74
C GLY A 167 -2.80 14.32 9.23
N LEU A 168 -3.52 13.65 10.14
CA LEU A 168 -3.29 13.77 11.58
C LEU A 168 -1.88 13.34 12.03
N THR A 169 -1.20 12.52 11.22
CA THR A 169 0.12 11.97 11.54
C THR A 169 1.23 12.61 10.72
N LEU A 170 0.96 12.93 9.45
CA LEU A 170 1.96 13.27 8.45
C LEU A 170 1.96 14.75 8.03
N ASP A 171 0.89 15.51 8.29
CA ASP A 171 0.82 16.90 7.86
C ASP A 171 1.87 17.78 8.53
N ALA A 172 2.29 18.81 7.81
CA ALA A 172 3.05 19.92 8.38
C ALA A 172 2.09 20.82 9.17
N LEU A 173 2.33 20.97 10.47
CA LEU A 173 1.47 21.70 11.39
C LEU A 173 1.89 23.17 11.53
N THR A 174 3.14 23.47 11.19
CA THR A 174 3.73 24.81 11.30
C THR A 174 4.17 25.34 9.95
N GLU A 175 4.21 26.67 9.80
CA GLU A 175 4.69 27.32 8.58
C GLU A 175 6.17 26.96 8.30
N ALA A 176 7.00 26.82 9.33
CA ALA A 176 8.39 26.41 9.18
C ALA A 176 8.51 25.00 8.53
N GLU A 177 7.68 24.04 8.96
CA GLU A 177 7.63 22.71 8.35
C GLU A 177 7.14 22.77 6.90
N ARG A 178 6.16 23.65 6.60
CA ARG A 178 5.66 23.85 5.24
C ARG A 178 6.75 24.38 4.32
N GLN A 179 7.46 25.41 4.77
CA GLN A 179 8.59 25.99 4.04
C GLN A 179 9.72 24.99 3.83
N PHE A 180 10.01 24.16 4.84
CA PHE A 180 10.97 23.07 4.71
C PHE A 180 10.59 22.08 3.60
N ARG A 181 9.32 21.65 3.53
CA ARG A 181 8.86 20.73 2.47
C ARG A 181 8.90 21.35 1.08
N ILE A 182 8.50 22.61 0.95
CA ILE A 182 8.65 23.35 -0.33
C ILE A 182 10.12 23.37 -0.75
N ASN A 183 11.03 23.67 0.18
CA ASN A 183 12.46 23.67 -0.10
C ASN A 183 12.97 22.30 -0.56
N VAL A 184 12.48 21.21 0.05
CA VAL A 184 12.79 19.84 -0.37
C VAL A 184 12.35 19.58 -1.81
N VAL A 185 11.09 19.90 -2.14
CA VAL A 185 10.55 19.73 -3.51
C VAL A 185 11.43 20.45 -4.52
N CYS A 186 11.75 21.72 -4.26
CA CYS A 186 12.54 22.52 -5.17
C CYS A 186 14.00 22.06 -5.27
N THR A 187 14.59 21.58 -4.18
CA THR A 187 15.96 21.05 -4.18
C THR A 187 16.04 19.77 -5.01
N ILE A 188 15.11 18.83 -4.79
CA ILE A 188 15.07 17.56 -5.52
C ILE A 188 14.76 17.80 -7.00
N ALA A 189 13.80 18.68 -7.32
CA ALA A 189 13.53 19.04 -8.70
C ALA A 189 14.77 19.63 -9.39
N GLN A 190 15.46 20.59 -8.76
CA GLN A 190 16.66 21.19 -9.36
C GLN A 190 17.80 20.19 -9.54
N GLN A 191 17.96 19.26 -8.59
CA GLN A 191 19.06 18.30 -8.59
C GLN A 191 18.90 17.22 -9.67
N PHE A 192 17.68 16.70 -9.84
CA PHE A 192 17.44 15.48 -10.65
C PHE A 192 16.64 15.74 -11.93
N CYS A 193 15.89 16.84 -12.00
CA CYS A 193 15.07 17.18 -13.17
C CYS A 193 15.83 18.22 -14.00
N ASN A 194 16.70 17.73 -14.89
CA ASN A 194 17.56 18.55 -15.76
C ASN A 194 17.29 18.28 -17.24
N GLY A 195 17.86 19.10 -18.12
CA GLY A 195 17.67 18.98 -19.57
C GLY A 195 16.19 19.00 -19.96
N THR A 196 15.74 18.00 -20.71
CA THR A 196 14.33 17.87 -21.13
C THR A 196 13.36 17.59 -19.98
N LEU A 197 13.88 17.20 -18.81
CA LEU A 197 13.09 16.97 -17.60
C LEU A 197 13.03 18.20 -16.69
N GLN A 198 13.68 19.31 -17.03
CA GLN A 198 13.68 20.51 -16.22
C GLN A 198 12.25 21.02 -15.96
N GLN A 199 11.91 21.23 -14.68
CA GLN A 199 10.59 21.68 -14.26
C GLN A 199 10.53 23.15 -13.86
N TYR A 200 11.65 23.68 -13.38
CA TYR A 200 11.80 25.05 -12.90
C TYR A 200 13.13 25.62 -13.36
N SER A 201 13.21 26.93 -13.53
CA SER A 201 14.44 27.61 -13.95
C SER A 201 15.49 27.66 -12.83
N SER A 202 15.03 27.72 -11.57
CA SER A 202 15.86 27.72 -10.36
C SER A 202 15.08 27.24 -9.14
N ILE A 203 15.77 27.05 -8.02
CA ILE A 203 15.14 26.75 -6.72
C ILE A 203 14.21 27.87 -6.27
N ASP A 204 14.58 29.15 -6.50
CA ASP A 204 13.78 30.29 -6.06
C ASP A 204 12.52 30.47 -6.91
N ASP A 205 12.63 30.26 -8.22
CA ASP A 205 11.48 30.18 -9.14
C ASP A 205 10.50 29.08 -8.72
N CYS A 206 11.00 27.89 -8.40
CA CYS A 206 10.18 26.81 -7.86
C CYS A 206 9.46 27.22 -6.56
N LYS A 207 10.18 27.81 -5.60
CA LYS A 207 9.59 28.25 -4.32
C LYS A 207 8.52 29.30 -4.54
N GLN A 208 8.77 30.27 -5.41
CA GLN A 208 7.81 31.31 -5.74
C GLN A 208 6.55 30.72 -6.39
N TYR A 209 6.73 29.84 -7.38
CA TYR A 209 5.62 29.18 -8.05
C TYR A 209 4.76 28.37 -7.08
N LEU A 210 5.39 27.49 -6.28
CA LEU A 210 4.67 26.63 -5.35
C LEU A 210 3.90 27.42 -4.28
N LYS A 211 4.48 28.52 -3.76
CA LYS A 211 3.81 29.37 -2.77
C LYS A 211 2.64 30.16 -3.36
N ALA A 212 2.77 30.62 -4.60
CA ALA A 212 1.79 31.50 -5.22
C ALA A 212 0.64 30.75 -5.91
N ASN A 213 0.91 29.58 -6.49
CA ASN A 213 0.00 28.93 -7.44
C ASN A 213 -0.48 27.54 -7.01
N VAL A 214 0.14 26.92 -5.99
CA VAL A 214 -0.18 25.54 -5.61
C VAL A 214 -0.67 25.52 -4.16
N PRO A 215 -1.90 25.03 -3.89
CA PRO A 215 -2.36 24.81 -2.53
C PRO A 215 -1.41 23.89 -1.76
N TYR A 216 -1.20 24.15 -0.47
CA TYR A 216 -0.29 23.31 0.32
C TYR A 216 -0.80 21.86 0.46
N GLY A 217 -2.10 21.70 0.69
CA GLY A 217 -2.78 20.40 0.81
C GLY A 217 -2.55 19.67 2.14
N THR A 218 -3.06 18.45 2.20
CA THR A 218 -2.93 17.53 3.35
C THR A 218 -2.70 16.12 2.86
N PHE A 219 -2.15 15.26 3.72
CA PHE A 219 -1.97 13.85 3.41
C PHE A 219 -3.29 13.09 3.32
N ASP A 220 -4.41 13.61 3.83
CA ASP A 220 -5.74 13.01 3.62
C ASP A 220 -6.19 13.09 2.15
N ARG A 221 -5.52 13.93 1.36
CA ARG A 221 -5.74 14.15 -0.07
C ARG A 221 -4.38 14.22 -0.79
N GLY A 222 -3.51 13.25 -0.47
CA GLY A 222 -2.12 13.19 -0.93
C GLY A 222 -1.90 12.98 -2.44
N ASP A 223 -2.97 12.78 -3.20
CA ASP A 223 -3.01 12.56 -4.65
C ASP A 223 -3.54 13.77 -5.44
N GLN A 224 -3.83 14.89 -4.76
CA GLN A 224 -4.38 16.10 -5.37
C GLN A 224 -3.31 17.06 -5.89
N GLY A 225 -3.74 18.13 -6.58
CA GLY A 225 -2.89 19.22 -7.06
C GLY A 225 -2.32 20.09 -5.95
N SER A 226 -1.46 19.51 -5.11
CA SER A 226 -0.95 20.17 -3.91
C SER A 226 0.56 20.01 -3.72
N VAL A 227 1.16 20.90 -2.92
CA VAL A 227 2.56 20.77 -2.48
C VAL A 227 2.77 19.45 -1.73
N THR A 228 1.79 19.00 -0.96
CA THR A 228 1.85 17.72 -0.22
C THR A 228 2.00 16.53 -1.17
N CYS A 229 1.22 16.46 -2.25
CA CYS A 229 1.40 15.43 -3.28
C CYS A 229 2.80 15.51 -3.90
N ARG A 230 3.26 16.71 -4.26
CA ARG A 230 4.59 16.92 -4.86
C ARG A 230 5.71 16.44 -3.94
N ALA A 231 5.58 16.67 -2.63
CA ALA A 231 6.52 16.18 -1.63
C ALA A 231 6.52 14.65 -1.49
N VAL A 232 5.42 13.96 -1.80
CA VAL A 232 5.44 12.49 -1.90
C VAL A 232 6.27 12.05 -3.11
N HIS A 233 6.09 12.71 -4.26
CA HIS A 233 6.80 12.31 -5.47
C HIS A 233 8.31 12.58 -5.44
N THR A 234 8.81 13.45 -4.55
CA THR A 234 10.26 13.65 -4.40
C THR A 234 11.00 12.39 -3.96
N TYR A 235 10.34 11.44 -3.29
CA TYR A 235 10.96 10.17 -2.91
C TYR A 235 11.36 9.31 -4.13
N PHE A 236 10.64 9.49 -5.25
CA PHE A 236 10.78 8.66 -6.43
C PHE A 236 11.55 9.31 -7.56
N VAL A 237 11.70 10.64 -7.54
CA VAL A 237 12.50 11.37 -8.52
C VAL A 237 13.90 10.76 -8.70
N PRO A 238 14.66 10.39 -7.64
CA PRO A 238 15.98 9.76 -7.83
C PRO A 238 15.94 8.35 -8.43
N LEU A 239 14.80 7.64 -8.34
CA LEU A 239 14.65 6.29 -8.88
C LEU A 239 14.31 6.30 -10.37
N LEU A 240 13.38 7.17 -10.78
CA LEU A 240 12.91 7.25 -12.16
C LEU A 240 12.53 8.70 -12.53
N PRO A 241 13.51 9.58 -12.78
CA PRO A 241 13.27 11.00 -13.04
C PRO A 241 12.30 11.25 -14.20
N SER A 242 12.35 10.45 -15.26
CA SER A 242 11.50 10.61 -16.45
C SER A 242 10.00 10.49 -16.14
N VAL A 243 9.63 9.74 -15.10
CA VAL A 243 8.26 9.58 -14.64
C VAL A 243 7.91 10.64 -13.59
N HIS A 244 8.79 10.87 -12.61
CA HIS A 244 8.42 11.66 -11.43
C HIS A 244 8.76 13.14 -11.50
N CYS A 245 9.63 13.57 -12.40
CA CYS A 245 9.90 15.00 -12.60
C CYS A 245 8.63 15.78 -12.98
N PRO A 246 7.80 15.34 -13.95
CA PRO A 246 6.52 15.99 -14.23
C PRO A 246 5.61 16.11 -13.00
N HIS A 247 5.63 15.11 -12.10
CA HIS A 247 4.79 15.09 -10.90
C HIS A 247 5.16 16.16 -9.86
N VAL A 248 6.43 16.59 -9.82
CA VAL A 248 6.90 17.67 -8.92
C VAL A 248 6.88 19.05 -9.57
N GLY A 249 6.67 19.13 -10.89
CA GLY A 249 6.68 20.36 -11.68
C GLY A 249 5.33 21.05 -11.89
N PRO A 250 5.28 22.23 -12.51
CA PRO A 250 4.09 23.10 -12.54
C PRO A 250 2.76 22.42 -12.91
N THR A 251 2.78 21.50 -13.88
CA THR A 251 1.58 20.80 -14.38
C THR A 251 1.09 19.68 -13.47
N GLY A 252 1.93 19.20 -12.53
CA GLY A 252 1.62 18.02 -11.73
C GLY A 252 1.72 16.69 -12.46
N GLY A 253 2.05 16.71 -13.75
CA GLY A 253 2.29 15.51 -14.57
C GLY A 253 1.13 14.52 -14.57
N GLY A 254 -0.10 14.98 -14.32
CA GLY A 254 -1.28 14.13 -14.19
C GLY A 254 -1.36 13.33 -12.88
N ALA A 255 -0.28 13.18 -12.11
CA ALA A 255 -0.31 12.57 -10.78
C ALA A 255 -0.80 13.58 -9.73
N CYS A 256 -0.10 14.69 -9.54
CA CYS A 256 -0.47 15.75 -8.63
C CYS A 256 -1.39 16.78 -9.29
N THR A 257 -2.61 16.34 -9.60
CA THR A 257 -3.67 17.18 -10.14
C THR A 257 -4.97 16.86 -9.42
N ASP A 258 -5.91 17.81 -9.38
CA ASP A 258 -7.17 17.59 -8.69
C ASP A 258 -7.95 16.44 -9.30
N LYS A 259 -8.39 15.51 -8.44
CA LYS A 259 -9.14 14.32 -8.84
C LYS A 259 -10.62 14.52 -8.55
N THR A 260 -11.44 14.12 -9.51
CA THR A 260 -12.90 14.09 -9.34
C THR A 260 -13.33 12.94 -8.43
N ILE A 261 -14.60 12.94 -8.04
CA ILE A 261 -15.18 11.84 -7.27
C ILE A 261 -15.07 10.50 -8.03
N ASP A 262 -15.27 10.51 -9.34
CA ASP A 262 -15.23 9.31 -10.19
C ASP A 262 -13.87 8.61 -10.14
N PHE A 263 -12.78 9.34 -9.97
CA PHE A 263 -11.45 8.75 -9.81
C PHE A 263 -11.37 7.77 -8.63
N TYR A 264 -12.10 8.04 -7.53
CA TYR A 264 -12.08 7.19 -6.34
C TYR A 264 -13.00 5.96 -6.46
N TYR A 265 -14.06 6.08 -7.25
CA TYR A 265 -15.07 5.02 -7.42
C TYR A 265 -14.84 4.15 -8.66
N ASN A 266 -14.10 4.64 -9.65
CA ASN A 266 -13.62 3.82 -10.77
C ASN A 266 -12.45 2.95 -10.30
N GLN A 267 -12.76 1.73 -9.87
CA GLN A 267 -11.75 0.80 -9.35
C GLN A 267 -11.34 -0.21 -10.42
N PRO A 268 -10.07 -0.21 -10.86
CA PRO A 268 -9.50 -1.35 -11.55
C PRO A 268 -9.61 -2.62 -10.70
N ASN A 269 -9.76 -3.77 -11.34
CA ASN A 269 -9.87 -5.06 -10.63
C ASN A 269 -8.49 -5.55 -10.13
N PHE A 270 -7.91 -4.86 -9.14
CA PHE A 270 -6.61 -5.22 -8.57
C PHE A 270 -6.62 -6.61 -7.92
N LEU A 271 -7.78 -7.06 -7.44
CA LEU A 271 -7.92 -8.35 -6.78
C LEU A 271 -8.18 -9.51 -7.77
N GLY A 272 -8.34 -9.22 -9.06
CA GLY A 272 -8.67 -10.21 -10.09
C GLY A 272 -7.60 -11.28 -10.31
N CYS A 273 -6.38 -11.04 -9.86
CA CYS A 273 -5.29 -12.02 -9.91
C CYS A 273 -5.43 -13.15 -8.87
N ALA A 274 -6.30 -12.98 -7.87
CA ALA A 274 -6.46 -13.87 -6.74
C ALA A 274 -6.81 -15.30 -7.17
N TYR A 275 -6.20 -16.28 -6.52
CA TYR A 275 -6.47 -17.67 -6.79
C TYR A 275 -7.84 -18.10 -6.21
N LYS A 276 -8.61 -18.86 -7.00
CA LYS A 276 -9.86 -19.52 -6.56
C LYS A 276 -9.56 -21.00 -6.29
N PRO A 277 -9.42 -21.44 -5.02
CA PRO A 277 -9.47 -22.86 -4.69
C PRO A 277 -10.87 -23.38 -5.08
N HIS A 278 -10.91 -24.45 -5.87
CA HIS A 278 -12.13 -25.06 -6.44
C HIS A 278 -13.31 -25.16 -5.47
#